data_AF-A0A354J3I7-F1
#
_entry.id   AF-A0A354J3I7-F1
#
_cell.length_a   1.000
_cell.length_b   1.000
_cell.length_c   1.000
_cell.angle_alpha   90.00
_cell.angle_beta   90.00
_cell.angle_gamma   90.00
#
_symmetry.space_group_name_H-M   'P 1'
#
loop_
_entity.id
_entity.type
_entity.pdbx_description
1 polymer ?
#
loop_
_entity_poly.entity_id
_entity_poly.type
_entity_poly.pdbx_seq_one_letter_code
_entity_poly.pdbx_strand_id
1 'polypeptide(L)'
;MEELKNLRSLFRDDKLIDVGTLAGALKNPSEEDKKYKISFIVFISPKFPINLFKIWNGKEFSFKIDEYADFWVVNLHRSINKSNAKDPSREIFGHFALFQHKKTNMWVAFTNETRDFFDNGVVKFIESYRPDISRIYFSSEELRNLFEELEESLSCKIFVKKAVLYSHIKEGQIRFEKDHFQELFNRAENESSYVDKVEYEFHNNVGSIYHGFVSRGLIFYYYSGNINYFFNGFLPLIAEKGIKKTNIFENKERKFGEIQVQPICIEFQRDVFNNNMDNIRLIKALEKVSKSALAVYHKNPYLHASFLDFIDGSIFDIFATGTNRLTIVPNYKCSMHSLMRVSEQISKDFEEGTVSLRGRSTYSLSDFMGE
;
A
#
# COMPACT_ATOMS: atom_id res chain seq x y z
N MET A 1 -1.59 8.93 36.24
CA MET A 1 -1.12 7.54 36.01
C MET A 1 -2.23 6.50 35.90
N GLU A 2 -3.51 6.86 36.08
CA GLU A 2 -4.63 5.90 36.07
C GLU A 2 -5.48 5.94 34.78
N GLU A 3 -5.23 6.89 33.87
CA GLU A 3 -5.99 7.08 32.62
C GLU A 3 -5.41 6.39 31.38
N LEU A 4 -4.18 5.85 31.44
CA LEU A 4 -3.68 4.90 30.42
C LEU A 4 -4.28 3.48 30.55
N LYS A 5 -5.22 3.28 31.49
CA LYS A 5 -6.15 2.13 31.50
C LYS A 5 -7.16 2.16 30.32
N ASN A 6 -7.25 3.27 29.56
CA ASN A 6 -8.26 3.50 28.51
C ASN A 6 -7.89 3.04 27.07
N LEU A 7 -7.31 1.85 26.93
CA LEU A 7 -7.56 1.00 25.75
C LEU A 7 -8.14 -0.32 26.23
N ARG A 8 -7.56 -0.93 27.27
CA ARG A 8 -8.09 -2.13 27.92
C ARG A 8 -9.51 -1.97 28.49
N SER A 9 -9.92 -0.78 28.95
CA SER A 9 -11.30 -0.53 29.45
C SER A 9 -12.32 -0.33 28.32
N LEU A 10 -11.92 0.25 27.19
CA LEU A 10 -12.76 0.27 25.98
C LEU A 10 -13.05 -1.14 25.50
N PHE A 11 -12.11 -2.05 25.69
CA PHE A 11 -12.17 -3.43 25.26
C PHE A 11 -12.59 -4.41 26.37
N ARG A 12 -13.37 -3.99 27.38
CA ARG A 12 -13.80 -4.88 28.50
C ARG A 12 -15.30 -4.95 28.75
N ASP A 13 -16.09 -4.02 28.22
CA ASP A 13 -17.54 -4.04 28.36
C ASP A 13 -18.17 -4.58 27.07
N ASP A 14 -19.11 -5.53 27.19
CA ASP A 14 -19.86 -6.22 26.12
C ASP A 14 -20.77 -5.30 25.25
N LYS A 15 -20.36 -4.04 25.02
CA LYS A 15 -21.06 -3.10 24.15
C LYS A 15 -20.44 -3.13 22.76
N LEU A 16 -21.28 -3.13 21.72
CA LEU A 16 -20.88 -2.94 20.33
C LEU A 16 -20.00 -1.69 20.20
N ILE A 17 -18.74 -1.88 19.83
CA ILE A 17 -17.78 -0.80 19.59
C ILE A 17 -17.78 -0.56 18.10
N ASP A 18 -18.63 0.36 17.64
CA ASP A 18 -18.48 0.86 16.28
C ASP A 18 -17.20 1.72 16.17
N VAL A 19 -16.80 2.00 14.93
CA VAL A 19 -15.65 2.86 14.64
C VAL A 19 -15.77 4.25 15.28
N GLY A 20 -16.99 4.71 15.56
CA GLY A 20 -17.29 5.92 16.32
C GLY A 20 -16.99 5.81 17.82
N THR A 21 -17.16 4.63 18.42
CA THR A 21 -16.72 4.32 19.80
C THR A 21 -15.21 4.23 19.88
N LEU A 22 -14.55 3.64 18.88
CA LEU A 22 -13.09 3.66 18.73
C LEU A 22 -12.54 5.06 18.47
N ALA A 23 -13.28 5.91 17.76
CA ALA A 23 -12.97 7.33 17.63
C ALA A 23 -13.21 8.10 18.94
N GLY A 24 -14.29 7.78 19.68
CA GLY A 24 -14.66 8.41 20.95
C GLY A 24 -13.71 8.09 22.10
N ALA A 25 -13.25 6.84 22.17
CA ALA A 25 -12.10 6.39 22.95
C ALA A 25 -10.88 7.31 22.84
N LEU A 26 -10.61 7.71 21.61
CA LEU A 26 -9.44 8.48 21.23
C LEU A 26 -9.69 10.00 21.29
N LYS A 27 -10.91 10.45 21.62
CA LYS A 27 -11.30 11.87 21.67
C LYS A 27 -10.88 12.60 22.96
N ASN A 28 -10.55 11.90 24.04
CA ASN A 28 -10.20 12.51 25.34
C ASN A 28 -8.78 12.17 25.82
N PRO A 29 -7.72 12.51 25.08
CA PRO A 29 -6.39 12.55 25.66
C PRO A 29 -6.32 13.72 26.66
N SER A 30 -5.82 13.45 27.87
CA SER A 30 -5.60 14.51 28.88
C SER A 30 -4.75 15.66 28.28
N GLU A 31 -5.00 16.92 28.68
CA GLU A 31 -4.26 18.09 28.15
C GLU A 31 -2.74 18.01 28.39
N GLU A 32 -2.28 17.12 29.28
CA GLU A 32 -0.86 16.87 29.54
C GLU A 32 -0.20 15.96 28.47
N ASP A 33 -0.98 15.25 27.66
CA ASP A 33 -0.48 14.28 26.67
C ASP A 33 -0.32 14.92 25.27
N LYS A 34 0.65 15.82 25.15
CA LYS A 34 1.07 16.35 23.85
C LYS A 34 1.71 15.24 23.01
N LYS A 35 0.93 14.71 22.06
CA LYS A 35 1.26 13.86 20.88
C LYS A 35 0.86 12.38 20.99
N TYR A 36 -0.43 12.08 21.06
CA TYR A 36 -0.89 10.75 20.65
C TYR A 36 -0.72 10.59 19.14
N LYS A 37 0.30 9.82 18.74
CA LYS A 37 0.52 9.43 17.35
C LYS A 37 -0.11 8.05 17.14
N ILE A 38 -1.27 8.01 16.49
CA ILE A 38 -1.90 6.73 16.13
C ILE A 38 -1.42 6.36 14.73
N SER A 39 -0.92 5.15 14.59
CA SER A 39 -0.38 4.62 13.34
C SER A 39 -1.34 3.61 12.76
N PHE A 40 -1.64 3.72 11.46
CA PHE A 40 -2.51 2.81 10.73
C PHE A 40 -1.77 2.24 9.53
N ILE A 41 -2.03 0.97 9.22
CA ILE A 41 -1.66 0.34 7.96
C ILE A 41 -2.90 -0.31 7.35
N VAL A 42 -3.12 -0.03 6.07
CA VAL A 42 -4.18 -0.64 5.27
C VAL A 42 -3.59 -1.76 4.40
N PHE A 43 -4.26 -2.91 4.37
CA PHE A 43 -3.84 -4.04 3.56
C PHE A 43 -5.05 -4.86 3.10
N ILE A 44 -4.80 -5.78 2.17
CA ILE A 44 -5.80 -6.67 1.59
C ILE A 44 -5.49 -8.10 1.98
N SER A 45 -6.54 -8.79 2.40
CA SER A 45 -6.52 -10.21 2.70
C SER A 45 -7.86 -10.83 2.28
N PRO A 46 -7.88 -11.76 1.30
CA PRO A 46 -9.11 -12.45 0.89
C PRO A 46 -9.61 -13.42 1.97
N LYS A 47 -8.76 -13.79 2.92
CA LYS A 47 -9.10 -14.60 4.10
C LYS A 47 -9.10 -13.70 5.34
N PHE A 48 -9.78 -14.13 6.40
CA PHE A 48 -9.66 -13.48 7.71
C PHE A 48 -8.20 -13.56 8.20
N PRO A 49 -7.49 -12.42 8.43
CA PRO A 49 -6.08 -12.44 8.80
C PRO A 49 -5.83 -13.21 10.09
N ILE A 50 -6.76 -13.20 11.03
CA ILE A 50 -6.67 -13.97 12.27
C ILE A 50 -6.52 -15.48 12.03
N ASN A 51 -7.20 -16.02 11.02
CA ASN A 51 -7.06 -17.43 10.65
C ASN A 51 -5.68 -17.69 10.02
N LEU A 52 -5.17 -16.75 9.23
CA LEU A 52 -3.81 -16.82 8.70
C LEU A 52 -2.77 -16.79 9.84
N PHE A 53 -2.97 -15.90 10.81
CA PHE A 53 -2.08 -15.73 11.95
C PHE A 53 -1.92 -17.04 12.72
N LYS A 54 -3.04 -17.69 13.05
CA LYS A 54 -3.06 -18.96 13.79
C LYS A 54 -2.32 -20.12 13.10
N ILE A 55 -2.19 -20.09 11.77
CA ILE A 55 -1.53 -21.16 11.00
C ILE A 55 0.00 -20.94 10.92
N TRP A 56 0.46 -19.70 11.11
CA TRP A 56 1.85 -19.35 10.89
C TRP A 56 2.72 -19.68 12.10
N ASN A 57 3.91 -20.24 11.82
CA ASN A 57 4.82 -20.77 12.82
C ASN A 57 6.24 -20.21 12.63
N GLY A 58 6.38 -18.93 12.34
CA GLY A 58 7.70 -18.34 12.16
C GLY A 58 8.38 -18.03 13.48
N LYS A 59 9.70 -18.22 13.50
CA LYS A 59 10.52 -18.14 14.72
C LYS A 59 10.70 -16.73 15.28
N GLU A 60 10.45 -15.69 14.47
CA GLU A 60 10.69 -14.30 14.86
C GLU A 60 9.55 -13.67 15.65
N PHE A 61 8.33 -14.19 15.57
CA PHE A 61 7.15 -13.55 16.18
C PHE A 61 6.41 -14.52 17.09
N SER A 62 5.99 -14.02 18.25
CA SER A 62 4.99 -14.67 19.11
C SER A 62 3.86 -13.69 19.37
N PHE A 63 2.63 -14.18 19.43
CA PHE A 63 1.48 -13.31 19.62
C PHE A 63 0.34 -14.00 20.35
N LYS A 64 -0.53 -13.19 20.95
CA LYS A 64 -1.81 -13.61 21.52
C LYS A 64 -2.92 -12.74 20.95
N ILE A 65 -4.01 -13.39 20.53
CA ILE A 65 -5.17 -12.73 19.95
C ILE A 65 -6.30 -12.74 20.97
N ASP A 66 -6.83 -11.56 21.27
CA ASP A 66 -8.06 -11.38 22.02
C ASP A 66 -9.15 -10.92 21.01
N GLU A 67 -10.27 -11.61 20.99
CA GLU A 67 -11.35 -11.42 20.00
C GLU A 67 -12.49 -10.60 20.59
N TYR A 68 -12.98 -9.63 19.81
CA TYR A 68 -14.10 -8.75 20.14
C TYR A 68 -15.14 -8.80 19.02
N ALA A 69 -16.30 -8.18 19.24
CA ALA A 69 -17.43 -8.25 18.30
C ALA A 69 -17.07 -7.79 16.88
N ASP A 70 -16.36 -6.66 16.76
CA ASP A 70 -16.12 -5.99 15.46
C ASP A 70 -14.62 -5.87 15.10
N PHE A 71 -13.73 -6.31 15.98
CA PHE A 71 -12.29 -6.20 15.81
C PHE A 71 -11.55 -7.24 16.65
N TRP A 72 -10.24 -7.33 16.45
CA TRP A 72 -9.34 -8.20 17.20
C TRP A 72 -8.20 -7.38 17.76
N VAL A 73 -7.71 -7.75 18.94
CA VAL A 73 -6.48 -7.19 19.52
C VAL A 73 -5.40 -8.24 19.46
N VAL A 74 -4.26 -7.88 18.90
CA VAL A 74 -3.10 -8.74 18.78
C VAL A 74 -1.99 -8.18 19.68
N ASN A 75 -1.68 -8.92 20.74
CA ASN A 75 -0.51 -8.69 21.57
C ASN A 75 0.67 -9.32 20.84
N LEU A 76 1.61 -8.52 20.36
CA LEU A 76 2.68 -8.94 19.48
C LEU A 76 4.03 -8.80 20.18
N HIS A 77 4.84 -9.84 20.06
CA HIS A 77 6.23 -9.85 20.46
C HIS A 77 7.08 -10.32 19.26
N ARG A 78 8.19 -9.62 19.00
CA ARG A 78 9.13 -9.94 17.93
C ARG A 78 10.55 -9.96 18.48
N SER A 79 11.25 -11.08 18.24
CA SER A 79 12.67 -11.21 18.51
C SER A 79 13.47 -11.08 17.22
N ILE A 80 14.37 -10.09 17.17
CA ILE A 80 15.26 -9.86 16.03
C ILE A 80 16.66 -10.34 16.41
N ASN A 81 17.03 -11.49 15.86
CA ASN A 81 18.39 -12.01 15.97
C ASN A 81 19.31 -11.20 15.04
N LYS A 82 20.29 -10.51 15.62
CA LYS A 82 21.36 -9.89 14.84
C LYS A 82 22.33 -10.98 14.37
N SER A 83 22.80 -10.86 13.13
CA SER A 83 23.70 -11.81 12.46
C SER A 83 25.06 -11.99 13.16
N ASN A 84 25.43 -11.10 14.07
CA ASN A 84 26.64 -11.22 14.89
C ASN A 84 26.27 -11.72 16.29
N ALA A 85 26.77 -12.91 16.65
CA ALA A 85 26.52 -13.60 17.93
C ALA A 85 26.92 -12.83 19.22
N LYS A 86 27.50 -11.63 19.09
CA LYS A 86 27.92 -10.77 20.20
C LYS A 86 26.92 -9.68 20.56
N ASP A 87 25.97 -9.37 19.69
CA ASP A 87 24.95 -8.37 19.99
C ASP A 87 23.71 -9.04 20.59
N PRO A 88 23.15 -8.53 21.70
CA PRO A 88 21.90 -9.05 22.26
C PRO A 88 20.77 -8.95 21.22
N SER A 89 19.87 -9.94 21.24
CA SER A 89 18.65 -9.91 20.41
C SER A 89 17.86 -8.65 20.73
N ARG A 90 17.33 -8.01 19.68
CA ARG A 90 16.46 -6.85 19.86
C ARG A 90 15.03 -7.35 19.97
N GLU A 91 14.44 -7.19 21.14
CA GLU A 91 13.05 -7.53 21.40
C GLU A 91 12.15 -6.32 21.17
N ILE A 92 11.01 -6.53 20.52
CA ILE A 92 9.99 -5.52 20.24
C ILE A 92 8.65 -6.08 20.73
N PHE A 93 7.97 -5.35 21.60
CA PHE A 93 6.69 -5.76 22.18
C PHE A 93 5.67 -4.63 22.13
N GLY A 94 4.39 -4.98 22.05
CA GLY A 94 3.28 -4.03 22.04
C GLY A 94 2.00 -4.70 21.59
N HIS A 95 0.99 -3.90 21.28
CA HIS A 95 -0.29 -4.41 20.81
C HIS A 95 -0.83 -3.56 19.65
N PHE A 96 -1.62 -4.19 18.80
CA PHE A 96 -2.36 -3.50 17.74
C PHE A 96 -3.76 -4.07 17.62
N ALA A 97 -4.70 -3.22 17.22
CA ALA A 97 -6.04 -3.63 16.89
C ALA A 97 -6.16 -3.85 15.38
N LEU A 98 -7.02 -4.78 14.98
CA LEU A 98 -7.28 -5.16 13.62
C LEU A 98 -8.79 -5.19 13.37
N PHE A 99 -9.25 -4.56 12.30
CA PHE A 99 -10.66 -4.64 11.90
C PHE A 99 -10.81 -4.69 10.38
N GLN A 100 -11.97 -5.17 9.93
CA GLN A 100 -12.33 -5.26 8.52
C GLN A 100 -13.16 -4.04 8.10
N HIS A 101 -12.85 -3.42 6.97
CA HIS A 101 -13.67 -2.33 6.46
C HIS A 101 -14.90 -2.86 5.73
N LYS A 102 -16.11 -2.61 6.27
CA LYS A 102 -17.42 -2.88 5.62
C LYS A 102 -17.57 -4.27 4.97
N LYS A 103 -17.02 -5.33 5.60
CA LYS A 103 -17.02 -6.72 5.07
C LYS A 103 -16.34 -6.87 3.69
N THR A 104 -15.43 -5.97 3.34
CA THR A 104 -14.61 -6.07 2.13
C THR A 104 -13.32 -6.86 2.42
N ASN A 105 -12.53 -7.19 1.40
CA ASN A 105 -11.20 -7.80 1.61
C ASN A 105 -10.16 -6.81 2.18
N MET A 106 -10.55 -5.59 2.52
CA MET A 106 -9.69 -4.58 3.11
C MET A 106 -9.70 -4.63 4.63
N TRP A 107 -8.49 -4.62 5.19
CA TRP A 107 -8.22 -4.69 6.62
C TRP A 107 -7.37 -3.51 7.05
N VAL A 108 -7.58 -3.07 8.28
CA VAL A 108 -6.84 -1.99 8.91
C VAL A 108 -6.26 -2.50 10.21
N ALA A 109 -4.93 -2.44 10.33
CA ALA A 109 -4.27 -2.58 11.61
C ALA A 109 -3.87 -1.21 12.13
N PHE A 110 -4.09 -0.95 13.41
CA PHE A 110 -3.67 0.30 14.03
C PHE A 110 -3.17 0.12 15.46
N THR A 111 -2.34 1.06 15.87
CA THR A 111 -1.73 1.09 17.21
C THR A 111 -1.39 2.51 17.62
N ASN A 112 -1.43 2.78 18.92
CA ASN A 112 -0.89 4.01 19.53
C ASN A 112 0.50 3.78 20.15
N GLU A 113 1.09 2.60 19.94
CA GLU A 113 2.43 2.26 20.39
C GLU A 113 3.51 3.05 19.63
N THR A 114 4.77 2.87 20.05
CA THR A 114 5.90 3.56 19.45
C THR A 114 6.02 3.31 17.94
N ARG A 115 6.61 4.27 17.21
CA ARG A 115 6.92 4.12 15.79
C ARG A 115 7.76 2.86 15.51
N ASP A 116 8.67 2.53 16.42
CA ASP A 116 9.50 1.35 16.27
C ASP A 116 8.68 0.05 16.33
N PHE A 117 7.74 -0.05 17.29
CA PHE A 117 6.80 -1.17 17.33
C PHE A 117 5.93 -1.23 16.08
N PHE A 118 5.47 -0.09 15.56
CA PHE A 118 4.68 -0.08 14.34
C PHE A 118 5.49 -0.54 13.11
N ASP A 119 6.64 0.09 12.85
CA ASP A 119 7.45 -0.15 11.64
C ASP A 119 8.13 -1.53 11.68
N ASN A 120 8.67 -1.95 12.84
CA ASN A 120 9.42 -3.20 13.00
C ASN A 120 8.64 -4.34 13.66
N GLY A 121 7.49 -4.07 14.28
CA GLY A 121 6.56 -5.07 14.80
C GLY A 121 5.40 -5.27 13.84
N VAL A 122 4.41 -4.36 13.83
CA VAL A 122 3.13 -4.51 13.12
C VAL A 122 3.33 -4.65 11.61
N VAL A 123 4.01 -3.71 10.96
CA VAL A 123 4.21 -3.74 9.50
C VAL A 123 4.94 -5.02 9.09
N LYS A 124 6.01 -5.39 9.81
CA LYS A 124 6.78 -6.61 9.51
C LYS A 124 6.01 -7.90 9.78
N PHE A 125 5.16 -7.90 10.81
CA PHE A 125 4.26 -9.00 11.08
C PHE A 125 3.26 -9.17 9.95
N ILE A 126 2.57 -8.11 9.51
CA ILE A 126 1.64 -8.18 8.36
C ILE A 126 2.36 -8.62 7.08
N GLU A 127 3.57 -8.11 6.82
CA GLU A 127 4.35 -8.49 5.64
C GLU A 127 4.85 -9.94 5.64
N SER A 128 4.93 -10.61 6.79
CA SER A 128 5.40 -12.00 6.90
C SER A 128 4.39 -13.02 6.39
N TYR A 129 3.11 -12.61 6.22
CA TYR A 129 2.01 -13.43 5.69
C TYR A 129 1.83 -13.30 4.17
N ARG A 130 2.80 -12.71 3.45
CA ARG A 130 2.83 -12.83 1.99
C ARG A 130 2.98 -14.32 1.62
N PRO A 131 2.23 -14.82 0.63
CA PRO A 131 1.44 -14.07 -0.34
C PRO A 131 0.01 -13.74 0.10
N ASP A 132 -0.57 -14.42 1.10
CA ASP A 132 -2.00 -14.31 1.45
C ASP A 132 -2.43 -12.91 1.90
N ILE A 133 -1.47 -12.06 2.32
CA ILE A 133 -1.69 -10.65 2.60
C ILE A 133 -0.85 -9.79 1.66
N SER A 134 -1.45 -8.73 1.09
CA SER A 134 -0.72 -7.70 0.36
C SER A 134 -1.07 -6.31 0.83
N ARG A 135 -0.07 -5.43 0.81
CA ARG A 135 -0.30 -4.00 0.94
C ARG A 135 -0.91 -3.47 -0.35
N ILE A 136 -1.51 -2.30 -0.22
CA ILE A 136 -1.95 -1.50 -1.35
C ILE A 136 -0.93 -0.38 -1.52
N TYR A 137 -0.66 -0.05 -2.77
CA TYR A 137 0.25 1.01 -3.13
C TYR A 137 -0.44 1.99 -4.06
N PHE A 138 -0.38 3.27 -3.73
CA PHE A 138 -0.88 4.37 -4.56
C PHE A 138 0.29 5.08 -5.24
N SER A 139 0.11 5.45 -6.51
CA SER A 139 0.92 6.44 -7.22
C SER A 139 0.75 7.83 -6.61
N SER A 140 1.67 8.74 -6.96
CA SER A 140 1.54 10.15 -6.64
C SER A 140 0.21 10.70 -7.18
N GLU A 141 -0.16 10.30 -8.38
CA GLU A 141 -1.45 10.67 -8.98
C GLU A 141 -2.65 10.08 -8.22
N GLU A 142 -2.62 8.81 -7.82
CA GLU A 142 -3.69 8.22 -6.99
C GLU A 142 -3.81 8.91 -5.61
N LEU A 143 -2.70 9.35 -5.01
CA LEU A 143 -2.71 10.16 -3.79
C LEU A 143 -3.29 11.57 -4.02
N ARG A 144 -2.96 12.21 -5.15
CA ARG A 144 -3.53 13.50 -5.54
C ARG A 144 -5.05 13.40 -5.67
N ASN A 145 -5.53 12.44 -6.44
CA ASN A 145 -6.95 12.19 -6.65
C ASN A 145 -7.67 11.87 -5.33
N LEU A 146 -7.02 11.16 -4.40
CA LEU A 146 -7.55 10.92 -3.06
C LEU A 146 -7.77 12.24 -2.29
N PHE A 147 -6.83 13.18 -2.36
CA PHE A 147 -6.96 14.48 -1.70
C PHE A 147 -8.01 15.38 -2.36
N GLU A 148 -8.12 15.36 -3.69
CA GLU A 148 -9.17 16.08 -4.43
C GLU A 148 -10.57 15.60 -3.99
N GLU A 149 -10.81 14.29 -4.00
CA GLU A 149 -12.08 13.70 -3.54
C GLU A 149 -12.36 13.98 -2.05
N LEU A 150 -11.32 14.10 -1.21
CA LEU A 150 -11.47 14.44 0.20
C LEU A 150 -11.88 15.89 0.41
N GLU A 151 -11.28 16.84 -0.31
CA GLU A 151 -11.72 18.24 -0.25
C GLU A 151 -13.18 18.38 -0.64
N GLU A 152 -13.58 17.73 -1.72
CA GLU A 152 -14.95 17.75 -2.22
C GLU A 152 -15.93 17.14 -1.23
N SER A 153 -15.65 15.92 -0.74
CA SER A 153 -16.56 15.18 0.14
C SER A 153 -16.65 15.77 1.56
N LEU A 154 -15.59 16.40 2.05
CA LEU A 154 -15.53 16.95 3.41
C LEU A 154 -15.76 18.47 3.47
N SER A 155 -15.88 19.14 2.31
CA SER A 155 -15.99 20.60 2.21
C SER A 155 -14.88 21.31 2.99
N CYS A 156 -13.65 20.83 2.86
CA CYS A 156 -12.47 21.35 3.56
C CYS A 156 -11.35 21.69 2.57
N LYS A 157 -10.29 22.31 3.07
CA LYS A 157 -9.05 22.57 2.32
C LYS A 157 -7.87 21.82 2.92
N ILE A 158 -7.05 21.21 2.08
CA ILE A 158 -5.92 20.38 2.47
C ILE A 158 -4.63 21.16 2.22
N PHE A 159 -3.95 21.47 3.31
CA PHE A 159 -2.65 22.13 3.28
C PHE A 159 -1.56 21.14 3.65
N VAL A 160 -0.48 21.15 2.88
CA VAL A 160 0.71 20.35 3.17
C VAL A 160 1.49 21.04 4.29
N LYS A 161 2.11 20.26 5.18
CA LYS A 161 3.14 20.73 6.13
C LYS A 161 4.53 20.27 5.74
N LYS A 162 4.60 19.04 5.23
CA LYS A 162 5.83 18.37 4.86
C LYS A 162 5.54 17.32 3.81
N ALA A 163 6.40 17.22 2.82
CA ALA A 163 6.34 16.16 1.83
C ALA A 163 7.72 15.55 1.61
N VAL A 164 7.72 14.29 1.19
CA VAL A 164 8.93 13.62 0.69
C VAL A 164 8.71 13.34 -0.78
N LEU A 165 9.57 13.94 -1.60
CA LEU A 165 9.55 13.77 -3.06
C LEU A 165 10.75 12.92 -3.46
N TYR A 166 10.55 12.06 -4.44
CA TYR A 166 11.64 11.31 -5.06
C TYR A 166 11.65 11.59 -6.56
N SER A 167 12.84 11.56 -7.13
CA SER A 167 13.04 11.50 -8.57
C SER A 167 13.52 10.10 -8.92
N HIS A 168 13.15 9.58 -10.08
CA HIS A 168 13.69 8.31 -10.58
C HIS A 168 15.18 8.39 -10.97
N ILE A 169 15.79 9.59 -10.91
CA ILE A 169 17.18 9.85 -11.29
C ILE A 169 18.03 10.35 -10.11
N LYS A 170 17.44 11.08 -9.15
CA LYS A 170 18.15 11.70 -8.01
C LYS A 170 17.64 11.17 -6.67
N GLU A 171 18.49 11.24 -5.64
CA GLU A 171 18.10 10.90 -4.27
C GLU A 171 16.90 11.73 -3.78
N GLY A 172 16.14 11.18 -2.83
CA GLY A 172 14.93 11.78 -2.31
C GLY A 172 15.15 13.14 -1.65
N GLN A 173 14.26 14.07 -1.93
CA GLN A 173 14.26 15.42 -1.36
C GLN A 173 13.13 15.55 -0.33
N ILE A 174 13.47 15.97 0.88
CA ILE A 174 12.47 16.33 1.90
C ILE A 174 12.15 17.81 1.72
N ARG A 175 10.86 18.13 1.55
CA ARG A 175 10.39 19.51 1.43
C ARG A 175 9.45 19.84 2.59
N PHE A 176 9.59 21.05 3.10
CA PHE A 176 8.67 21.64 4.05
C PHE A 176 7.87 22.68 3.28
N GLU A 177 6.59 22.41 3.10
CA GLU A 177 5.69 23.25 2.32
C GLU A 177 4.51 23.62 3.21
N LYS A 178 3.95 24.82 3.03
CA LYS A 178 2.72 25.28 3.72
C LYS A 178 1.61 25.61 2.72
N ASP A 179 1.73 25.07 1.52
CA ASP A 179 0.84 25.38 0.40
C ASP A 179 -0.32 24.37 0.32
N HIS A 180 -1.31 24.71 -0.50
CA HIS A 180 -2.38 23.79 -0.88
C HIS A 180 -1.79 22.56 -1.56
N PHE A 181 -2.36 21.38 -1.32
CA PHE A 181 -1.77 20.13 -1.82
C PHE A 181 -1.58 20.11 -3.34
N GLN A 182 -2.48 20.71 -4.13
CA GLN A 182 -2.34 20.75 -5.59
C GLN A 182 -1.02 21.39 -6.04
N GLU A 183 -0.54 22.42 -5.33
CA GLU A 183 0.74 23.07 -5.66
C GLU A 183 1.92 22.12 -5.49
N LEU A 184 1.90 21.29 -4.44
CA LEU A 184 2.90 20.25 -4.22
C LEU A 184 2.92 19.25 -5.38
N PHE A 185 1.75 18.72 -5.76
CA PHE A 185 1.66 17.69 -6.80
C PHE A 185 2.01 18.24 -8.19
N ASN A 186 1.50 19.42 -8.55
CA ASN A 186 1.86 20.10 -9.81
C ASN A 186 3.37 20.36 -9.90
N ARG A 187 3.99 20.77 -8.78
CA ARG A 187 5.43 21.01 -8.72
C ARG A 187 6.22 19.70 -8.87
N ALA A 188 5.82 18.64 -8.17
CA ALA A 188 6.46 17.33 -8.29
C ALA A 188 6.46 16.86 -9.75
N GLU A 189 5.31 16.94 -10.42
CA GLU A 189 5.15 16.58 -11.83
C GLU A 189 6.07 17.41 -12.75
N ASN A 190 6.07 18.75 -12.60
CA ASN A 190 6.92 19.66 -13.37
C ASN A 190 8.42 19.38 -13.20
N GLU A 191 8.82 18.89 -12.02
CA GLU A 191 10.20 18.54 -11.70
C GLU A 191 10.56 17.07 -12.01
N SER A 192 9.70 16.33 -12.74
CA SER A 192 9.86 14.90 -13.01
C SER A 192 10.14 14.09 -11.74
N SER A 193 9.39 14.40 -10.69
CA SER A 193 9.43 13.78 -9.37
C SER A 193 8.03 13.30 -8.98
N TYR A 194 7.95 12.44 -7.97
CA TYR A 194 6.70 11.93 -7.44
C TYR A 194 6.63 12.13 -5.92
N VAL A 195 5.41 12.29 -5.41
CA VAL A 195 5.16 12.47 -3.97
C VAL A 195 5.05 11.11 -3.29
N ASP A 196 5.98 10.76 -2.41
CA ASP A 196 5.98 9.49 -1.67
C ASP A 196 5.20 9.57 -0.36
N LYS A 197 5.33 10.70 0.34
CA LYS A 197 4.78 10.90 1.68
C LYS A 197 4.31 12.34 1.83
N VAL A 198 3.17 12.52 2.50
CA VAL A 198 2.62 13.83 2.79
C VAL A 198 2.17 13.88 4.24
N GLU A 199 2.65 14.88 4.98
CA GLU A 199 2.05 15.37 6.20
C GLU A 199 1.15 16.56 5.84
N TYR A 200 -0.11 16.51 6.27
CA TYR A 200 -1.15 17.42 5.81
C TYR A 200 -2.10 17.81 6.96
N GLU A 201 -2.72 18.97 6.80
CA GLU A 201 -3.81 19.44 7.66
C GLU A 201 -5.06 19.71 6.84
N PHE A 202 -6.22 19.40 7.41
CA PHE A 202 -7.51 19.83 6.90
C PHE A 202 -7.89 21.14 7.57
N HIS A 203 -8.30 22.11 6.78
CA HIS A 203 -8.69 23.45 7.21
C HIS A 203 -10.14 23.72 6.81
N ASN A 204 -10.89 24.32 7.71
CA ASN A 204 -12.18 24.94 7.41
C ASN A 204 -12.11 26.45 7.71
N ASN A 205 -13.24 27.14 7.70
CA ASN A 205 -13.30 28.59 7.98
C ASN A 205 -12.82 28.98 9.38
N VAL A 206 -12.71 28.04 10.32
CA VAL A 206 -12.32 28.26 11.72
C VAL A 206 -10.84 27.92 11.95
N GLY A 207 -10.26 27.03 11.13
CA GLY A 207 -8.85 26.66 11.19
C GLY A 207 -8.62 25.17 10.94
N SER A 208 -7.50 24.65 11.46
CA SER A 208 -7.12 23.23 11.32
C SER A 208 -8.05 22.33 12.14
N ILE A 209 -8.68 21.37 11.47
CA ILE A 209 -9.67 20.43 12.03
C ILE A 209 -9.16 18.98 12.06
N TYR A 210 -8.07 18.68 11.35
CA TYR A 210 -7.42 17.37 11.33
C TYR A 210 -5.96 17.54 10.91
N HIS A 211 -5.04 16.82 11.55
CA HIS A 211 -3.62 16.77 11.19
C HIS A 211 -3.19 15.31 11.08
N GLY A 212 -2.67 14.94 9.92
CA GLY A 212 -2.25 13.59 9.65
C GLY A 212 -1.08 13.48 8.67
N PHE A 213 -0.76 12.23 8.38
CA PHE A 213 0.27 11.82 7.44
C PHE A 213 -0.23 10.63 6.64
N VAL A 214 0.14 10.57 5.37
CA VAL A 214 -0.08 9.42 4.48
C VAL A 214 1.18 9.16 3.66
N SER A 215 1.42 7.89 3.35
CA SER A 215 2.42 7.46 2.37
C SER A 215 1.78 6.71 1.22
N ARG A 216 2.50 6.59 0.10
CA ARG A 216 2.11 5.76 -1.05
C ARG A 216 1.81 4.31 -0.68
N GLY A 217 2.47 3.77 0.35
CA GLY A 217 2.20 2.42 0.89
C GLY A 217 1.01 2.32 1.85
N LEU A 218 0.16 3.37 1.92
CA LEU A 218 -1.01 3.46 2.78
C LEU A 218 -0.74 3.23 4.27
N ILE A 219 0.43 3.70 4.72
CA ILE A 219 0.71 3.95 6.13
C ILE A 219 0.23 5.35 6.47
N PHE A 220 -0.57 5.45 7.53
CA PHE A 220 -1.09 6.71 8.05
C PHE A 220 -0.59 6.97 9.45
N TYR A 221 -0.40 8.25 9.76
CA TYR A 221 -0.29 8.69 11.14
C TYR A 221 -1.30 9.79 11.42
N TYR A 222 -2.06 9.62 12.48
CA TYR A 222 -2.90 10.66 13.05
C TYR A 222 -2.09 11.42 14.11
N TYR A 223 -2.11 12.75 14.05
CA TYR A 223 -1.42 13.62 15.00
C TYR A 223 -2.38 14.39 15.90
N SER A 224 -3.45 14.95 15.36
CA SER A 224 -4.46 15.70 16.12
C SER A 224 -5.73 15.99 15.31
N GLY A 225 -6.77 16.50 15.99
CA GLY A 225 -8.03 16.94 15.39
C GLY A 225 -9.16 15.91 15.48
N ASN A 226 -10.12 15.97 14.55
CA ASN A 226 -11.26 15.06 14.56
C ASN A 226 -10.96 13.79 13.75
N ILE A 227 -10.63 12.70 14.44
CA ILE A 227 -10.31 11.41 13.81
C ILE A 227 -11.44 10.84 12.93
N ASN A 228 -12.68 11.31 13.07
CA ASN A 228 -13.78 10.90 12.18
C ASN A 228 -13.50 11.25 10.71
N TYR A 229 -12.67 12.25 10.42
CA TYR A 229 -12.25 12.54 9.05
C TYR A 229 -11.43 11.39 8.44
N PHE A 230 -10.68 10.64 9.25
CA PHE A 230 -9.99 9.44 8.79
C PHE A 230 -10.99 8.31 8.50
N PHE A 231 -11.86 8.00 9.47
CA PHE A 231 -12.73 6.83 9.37
C PHE A 231 -13.91 7.00 8.41
N ASN A 232 -14.45 8.22 8.29
CA ASN A 232 -15.61 8.52 7.46
C ASN A 232 -15.23 9.17 6.12
N GLY A 233 -14.04 9.77 6.02
CA GLY A 233 -13.52 10.36 4.79
C GLY A 233 -12.48 9.45 4.11
N PHE A 234 -11.27 9.37 4.69
CA PHE A 234 -10.15 8.66 4.07
C PHE A 234 -10.42 7.17 3.82
N LEU A 235 -10.78 6.45 4.88
CA LEU A 235 -10.82 4.99 4.84
C LEU A 235 -11.83 4.45 3.80
N PRO A 236 -13.05 5.00 3.65
CA PRO A 236 -13.96 4.62 2.58
C PRO A 236 -13.40 4.85 1.16
N LEU A 237 -12.76 6.00 0.91
CA LEU A 237 -12.18 6.31 -0.41
C LEU A 237 -11.01 5.39 -0.74
N ILE A 238 -10.15 5.13 0.25
CA ILE A 238 -9.08 4.15 0.14
C ILE A 238 -9.65 2.75 -0.14
N ALA A 239 -10.73 2.38 0.55
CA ALA A 239 -11.40 1.12 0.35
C ALA A 239 -11.88 0.94 -1.08
N GLU A 240 -12.58 1.94 -1.60
CA GLU A 240 -13.08 1.95 -2.96
C GLU A 240 -11.93 1.85 -3.98
N LYS A 241 -10.94 2.74 -3.90
CA LYS A 241 -9.80 2.76 -4.84
C LYS A 241 -8.97 1.49 -4.74
N GLY A 242 -8.74 1.00 -3.52
CA GLY A 242 -8.02 -0.24 -3.25
C GLY A 242 -8.70 -1.46 -3.88
N ILE A 243 -10.01 -1.62 -3.68
CA ILE A 243 -10.79 -2.71 -4.28
C ILE A 243 -10.79 -2.61 -5.80
N LYS A 244 -11.00 -1.42 -6.38
CA LYS A 244 -10.93 -1.21 -7.82
C LYS A 244 -9.58 -1.65 -8.39
N LYS A 245 -8.49 -1.28 -7.71
CA LYS A 245 -7.13 -1.66 -8.12
C LYS A 245 -6.90 -3.17 -8.02
N THR A 246 -7.34 -3.79 -6.94
CA THR A 246 -7.25 -5.25 -6.72
C THR A 246 -7.98 -6.04 -7.79
N ASN A 247 -9.18 -5.61 -8.18
CA ASN A 247 -9.97 -6.25 -9.23
C ASN A 247 -9.24 -6.29 -10.59
N ILE A 248 -8.33 -5.34 -10.86
CA ILE A 248 -7.50 -5.35 -12.09
C ILE A 248 -6.51 -6.51 -12.08
N PHE A 249 -6.07 -6.97 -10.91
CA PHE A 249 -5.07 -8.04 -10.77
C PHE A 249 -5.66 -9.40 -10.41
N GLU A 250 -6.94 -9.46 -10.05
CA GLU A 250 -7.61 -10.71 -9.69
C GLU A 250 -7.89 -11.61 -10.90
N ASN A 251 -7.76 -12.93 -10.67
CA ASN A 251 -8.13 -13.99 -11.61
C ASN A 251 -7.51 -13.83 -13.00
N LYS A 252 -6.24 -13.42 -13.05
CA LYS A 252 -5.50 -13.20 -14.30
C LYS A 252 -4.70 -14.39 -14.77
N GLU A 253 -4.53 -15.40 -13.93
CA GLU A 253 -3.91 -16.67 -14.31
C GLU A 253 -4.62 -17.32 -15.50
N ARG A 254 -3.83 -17.96 -16.36
CA ARG A 254 -4.39 -18.72 -17.48
C ARG A 254 -5.05 -19.98 -16.95
N LYS A 255 -6.21 -20.31 -17.50
CA LYS A 255 -6.88 -21.58 -17.21
C LYS A 255 -6.54 -22.60 -18.29
N PHE A 256 -6.31 -23.84 -17.87
CA PHE A 256 -6.07 -24.92 -18.81
C PHE A 256 -7.26 -25.09 -19.76
N GLY A 257 -7.00 -25.15 -21.06
CA GLY A 257 -8.03 -25.24 -22.10
C GLY A 257 -8.62 -23.89 -22.55
N GLU A 258 -8.30 -22.78 -21.88
CA GLU A 258 -8.68 -21.44 -22.35
C GLU A 258 -7.58 -20.85 -23.23
N ILE A 259 -7.94 -20.43 -24.45
CA ILE A 259 -7.04 -19.71 -25.37
C ILE A 259 -6.86 -18.25 -24.91
N GLN A 260 -7.82 -17.73 -24.15
CA GLN A 260 -7.87 -16.32 -23.78
C GLN A 260 -6.80 -15.99 -22.73
N VAL A 261 -5.96 -15.02 -23.08
CA VAL A 261 -5.01 -14.38 -22.16
C VAL A 261 -5.64 -13.08 -21.69
N GLN A 262 -5.42 -12.71 -20.42
CA GLN A 262 -5.83 -11.41 -19.88
C GLN A 262 -4.59 -10.58 -19.51
N PRO A 263 -3.96 -9.89 -20.48
CA PRO A 263 -2.79 -9.07 -20.19
C PRO A 263 -3.15 -7.85 -19.34
N ILE A 264 -2.23 -7.50 -18.45
CA ILE A 264 -2.27 -6.24 -17.71
C ILE A 264 -1.36 -5.25 -18.42
N CYS A 265 -1.84 -4.04 -18.64
CA CYS A 265 -1.05 -2.96 -19.21
C CYS A 265 -0.69 -1.94 -18.13
N ILE A 266 0.54 -1.43 -18.21
CA ILE A 266 0.97 -0.24 -17.48
C ILE A 266 1.30 0.80 -18.54
N GLU A 267 0.53 1.88 -18.55
CA GLU A 267 0.70 3.00 -19.49
C GLU A 267 1.37 4.17 -18.77
N PHE A 268 2.51 4.59 -19.31
CA PHE A 268 3.28 5.71 -18.79
C PHE A 268 2.85 7.00 -19.52
N GLN A 269 2.88 8.12 -18.81
CA GLN A 269 2.48 9.43 -19.35
C GLN A 269 3.45 9.94 -20.44
N ARG A 270 4.67 9.40 -20.49
CA ARG A 270 5.71 9.77 -21.44
C ARG A 270 6.36 8.54 -22.05
N ASP A 271 7.07 8.74 -23.15
CA ASP A 271 7.91 7.70 -23.74
C ASP A 271 9.07 7.38 -22.80
N VAL A 272 9.06 6.16 -22.27
CA VAL A 272 10.05 5.64 -21.33
C VAL A 272 10.85 4.46 -21.89
N PHE A 273 10.61 4.05 -23.14
CA PHE A 273 11.33 2.95 -23.82
C PHE A 273 11.90 3.44 -25.16
N ASN A 274 12.73 4.49 -25.12
CA ASN A 274 13.30 5.09 -26.32
C ASN A 274 14.63 4.46 -26.73
N ASN A 275 15.36 3.88 -25.77
CA ASN A 275 16.67 3.30 -26.00
C ASN A 275 16.93 2.08 -25.10
N ASN A 276 18.02 1.36 -25.36
CA ASN A 276 18.41 0.17 -24.59
C ASN A 276 18.70 0.48 -23.11
N MET A 277 19.14 1.69 -22.77
CA MET A 277 19.37 2.05 -21.36
C MET A 277 18.09 2.10 -20.55
N ASP A 278 16.97 2.47 -21.18
CA ASP A 278 15.66 2.45 -20.54
C ASP A 278 15.22 1.02 -20.19
N ASN A 279 15.41 0.07 -21.11
CA ASN A 279 15.15 -1.34 -20.84
C ASN A 279 16.03 -1.87 -19.70
N ILE A 280 17.29 -1.46 -19.63
CA ILE A 280 18.20 -1.79 -18.52
C ILE A 280 17.71 -1.19 -17.19
N ARG A 281 17.18 0.04 -17.19
CA ARG A 281 16.60 0.65 -15.99
C ARG A 281 15.39 -0.15 -15.48
N LEU A 282 14.49 -0.56 -16.38
CA LEU A 282 13.35 -1.39 -16.01
C LEU A 282 13.79 -2.76 -15.46
N ILE A 283 14.77 -3.42 -16.09
CA ILE A 283 15.35 -4.68 -15.59
C ILE A 283 15.88 -4.50 -14.16
N LYS A 284 16.67 -3.44 -13.91
CA LYS A 284 17.19 -3.14 -12.57
C LYS A 284 16.09 -2.85 -11.54
N ALA A 285 14.98 -2.24 -11.96
CA ALA A 285 13.83 -2.03 -11.09
C ALA A 285 13.17 -3.37 -10.70
N LEU A 286 12.97 -4.26 -11.68
CA LEU A 286 12.39 -5.59 -11.47
C LEU A 286 13.28 -6.51 -10.62
N GLU A 287 14.60 -6.45 -10.78
CA GLU A 287 15.57 -7.21 -9.97
C GLU A 287 15.51 -6.88 -8.47
N LYS A 288 14.96 -5.72 -8.10
CA LYS A 288 14.79 -5.32 -6.69
C LYS A 288 13.55 -5.90 -6.03
N VAL A 289 12.67 -6.60 -6.77
CA VAL A 289 11.56 -7.32 -6.15
C VAL A 289 12.14 -8.44 -5.26
N SER A 290 11.87 -8.36 -3.96
CA SER A 290 12.40 -9.32 -3.00
C SER A 290 11.94 -10.75 -3.31
N LYS A 291 12.86 -11.72 -3.16
CA LYS A 291 12.60 -13.15 -3.39
C LYS A 291 12.00 -13.39 -4.79
N SER A 292 12.66 -12.89 -5.82
CA SER A 292 12.27 -13.13 -7.21
C SER A 292 13.47 -13.50 -8.09
N ALA A 293 13.19 -13.99 -9.29
CA ALA A 293 14.15 -14.16 -10.36
C ALA A 293 13.59 -13.56 -11.66
N LEU A 294 14.49 -13.01 -12.48
CA LEU A 294 14.18 -12.42 -13.78
C LEU A 294 15.06 -13.07 -14.84
N ALA A 295 14.44 -13.62 -15.88
CA ALA A 295 15.12 -14.16 -17.05
C ALA A 295 14.85 -13.24 -18.25
N VAL A 296 15.89 -12.57 -18.75
CA VAL A 296 15.76 -11.64 -19.89
C VAL A 296 16.08 -12.38 -21.19
N TYR A 297 15.09 -12.49 -22.08
CA TYR A 297 15.28 -13.09 -23.41
C TYR A 297 15.90 -12.09 -24.38
N HIS A 298 15.30 -10.90 -24.47
CA HIS A 298 15.75 -9.82 -25.34
C HIS A 298 15.62 -8.47 -24.63
N LYS A 299 16.54 -7.54 -24.94
CA LYS A 299 16.58 -6.17 -24.39
C LYS A 299 16.68 -5.06 -25.46
N ASN A 300 16.71 -5.43 -26.74
CA ASN A 300 16.87 -4.51 -27.88
C ASN A 300 16.37 -5.21 -29.17
N PRO A 301 15.48 -4.63 -29.99
CA PRO A 301 14.84 -3.30 -29.85
C PRO A 301 13.72 -3.25 -28.81
N TYR A 302 13.15 -4.40 -28.42
CA TYR A 302 12.13 -4.50 -27.38
C TYR A 302 12.61 -5.35 -26.19
N LEU A 303 12.04 -5.09 -25.02
CA LEU A 303 12.24 -5.91 -23.83
C LEU A 303 11.26 -7.09 -23.84
N HIS A 304 11.79 -8.29 -23.61
CA HIS A 304 11.01 -9.47 -23.25
C HIS A 304 11.73 -10.20 -22.11
N ALA A 305 11.07 -10.31 -20.96
CA ALA A 305 11.60 -11.01 -19.79
C ALA A 305 10.53 -11.87 -19.11
N SER A 306 10.92 -13.01 -18.56
CA SER A 306 10.09 -13.82 -17.68
C SER A 306 10.42 -13.53 -16.22
N PHE A 307 9.39 -13.37 -15.40
CA PHE A 307 9.50 -13.10 -13.98
C PHE A 307 8.98 -14.29 -13.18
N LEU A 308 9.75 -14.70 -12.16
CA LEU A 308 9.38 -15.74 -11.19
C LEU A 308 9.38 -15.16 -9.78
N ASP A 309 8.26 -15.24 -9.10
CA ASP A 309 8.13 -14.87 -7.69
C ASP A 309 8.29 -16.09 -6.79
N PHE A 310 9.33 -16.13 -5.96
CA PHE A 310 9.58 -17.26 -5.07
C PHE A 310 8.66 -17.29 -3.85
N ILE A 311 7.89 -16.23 -3.57
CA ILE A 311 6.97 -16.20 -2.42
C ILE A 311 5.79 -17.14 -2.63
N ASP A 312 5.23 -17.17 -3.85
CA ASP A 312 4.05 -17.98 -4.18
C ASP A 312 4.24 -18.85 -5.43
N GLY A 313 5.37 -18.73 -6.12
CA GLY A 313 5.66 -19.41 -7.38
C GLY A 313 4.91 -18.84 -8.58
N SER A 314 4.47 -17.58 -8.50
CA SER A 314 3.85 -16.89 -9.64
C SER A 314 4.85 -16.68 -10.77
N ILE A 315 4.38 -16.86 -12.01
CA ILE A 315 5.16 -16.70 -13.23
C ILE A 315 4.37 -15.86 -14.22
N PHE A 316 5.05 -14.88 -14.83
CA PHE A 316 4.49 -14.06 -15.90
C PHE A 316 5.59 -13.44 -16.75
N ASP A 317 5.23 -13.16 -18.00
CA ASP A 317 6.14 -12.52 -18.95
C ASP A 317 5.85 -11.01 -19.00
N ILE A 318 6.90 -10.24 -19.22
CA ILE A 318 6.88 -8.77 -19.23
C ILE A 318 7.45 -8.30 -20.58
N PHE A 319 6.68 -7.46 -21.26
CA PHE A 319 7.00 -6.94 -22.59
C PHE A 319 6.96 -5.41 -22.60
N ALA A 320 7.97 -4.78 -23.17
CA ALA A 320 7.85 -3.39 -23.62
C ALA A 320 7.19 -3.38 -25.00
N THR A 321 5.88 -3.11 -25.03
CA THR A 321 5.03 -3.25 -26.25
C THR A 321 4.85 -1.94 -27.02
N GLY A 322 5.44 -0.85 -26.55
CA GLY A 322 5.43 0.47 -27.17
C GLY A 322 6.44 1.37 -26.48
N THR A 323 6.57 2.62 -26.92
CA THR A 323 7.51 3.60 -26.34
C THR A 323 7.11 4.01 -24.92
N ASN A 324 5.84 3.90 -24.55
CA ASN A 324 5.30 4.26 -23.24
C ASN A 324 4.43 3.16 -22.60
N ARG A 325 4.57 1.90 -23.02
CA ARG A 325 3.67 0.82 -22.59
C ARG A 325 4.38 -0.45 -22.20
N LEU A 326 4.11 -0.92 -20.98
CA LEU A 326 4.47 -2.25 -20.51
C LEU A 326 3.24 -3.16 -20.57
N THR A 327 3.42 -4.39 -21.05
CA THR A 327 2.41 -5.44 -20.98
C THR A 327 2.93 -6.59 -20.13
N ILE A 328 2.17 -6.95 -19.09
CA ILE A 328 2.41 -8.11 -18.25
C ILE A 328 1.43 -9.20 -18.68
N VAL A 329 1.97 -10.36 -19.00
CA VAL A 329 1.23 -11.52 -19.47
C VAL A 329 1.31 -12.63 -18.42
N PRO A 330 0.25 -12.82 -17.62
CA PRO A 330 0.15 -13.90 -16.66
C PRO A 330 0.29 -15.28 -17.31
N ASN A 331 0.93 -16.21 -16.59
CA ASN A 331 1.00 -17.62 -16.95
C ASN A 331 -0.05 -18.44 -16.15
N TYR A 332 0.03 -19.77 -16.16
CA TYR A 332 -0.92 -20.67 -15.47
C TYR A 332 -0.89 -20.59 -13.95
N LYS A 333 0.20 -20.11 -13.38
CA LYS A 333 0.33 -19.88 -11.94
C LYS A 333 0.69 -18.42 -11.73
N CYS A 334 -0.28 -17.60 -11.35
CA CYS A 334 -0.04 -16.16 -11.19
C CYS A 334 -1.00 -15.58 -10.16
N SER A 335 -0.47 -15.20 -9.00
CA SER A 335 -1.25 -14.57 -7.95
C SER A 335 -1.40 -13.07 -8.20
N MET A 336 -2.57 -12.54 -7.82
CA MET A 336 -2.84 -11.11 -7.75
C MET A 336 -1.76 -10.37 -6.94
N HIS A 337 -1.32 -10.97 -5.82
CA HIS A 337 -0.36 -10.36 -4.92
C HIS A 337 1.03 -10.21 -5.56
N SER A 338 1.45 -11.15 -6.40
CA SER A 338 2.72 -11.05 -7.13
C SER A 338 2.68 -9.94 -8.20
N LEU A 339 1.57 -9.86 -8.94
CA LEU A 339 1.36 -8.79 -9.93
C LEU A 339 1.34 -7.40 -9.27
N MET A 340 0.69 -7.26 -8.12
CA MET A 340 0.70 -6.02 -7.34
C MET A 340 2.12 -5.65 -6.87
N ARG A 341 2.92 -6.61 -6.37
CA ARG A 341 4.30 -6.37 -5.96
C ARG A 341 5.17 -5.86 -7.10
N VAL A 342 5.06 -6.48 -8.28
CA VAL A 342 5.81 -6.05 -9.48
C VAL A 342 5.36 -4.67 -9.94
N SER A 343 4.05 -4.42 -10.00
CA SER A 343 3.52 -3.09 -10.36
C SER A 343 3.97 -1.99 -9.39
N GLU A 344 3.96 -2.27 -8.08
CA GLU A 344 4.48 -1.39 -7.03
C GLU A 344 5.98 -1.12 -7.26
N GLN A 345 6.77 -2.15 -7.55
CA GLN A 345 8.20 -2.01 -7.75
C GLN A 345 8.55 -1.20 -9.01
N ILE A 346 7.83 -1.41 -10.11
CA ILE A 346 7.97 -0.61 -11.34
C ILE A 346 7.67 0.86 -11.03
N SER A 347 6.57 1.12 -10.32
CA SER A 347 6.14 2.49 -9.97
C SER A 347 7.12 3.23 -9.06
N LYS A 348 7.92 2.52 -8.26
CA LYS A 348 8.94 3.10 -7.38
C LYS A 348 10.23 3.39 -8.11
N ASP A 349 10.73 2.40 -8.83
CA ASP A 349 12.14 2.37 -9.24
C ASP A 349 12.33 2.59 -10.75
N PHE A 350 11.25 2.65 -11.52
CA PHE A 350 11.30 2.93 -12.95
C PHE A 350 10.52 4.21 -13.32
N GLU A 351 9.19 4.15 -13.30
CA GLU A 351 8.27 5.26 -13.63
C GLU A 351 6.87 4.92 -13.12
N GLU A 352 6.08 5.93 -12.73
CA GLU A 352 4.65 5.76 -12.45
C GLU A 352 3.83 5.58 -13.73
N GLY A 353 2.89 4.65 -13.72
CA GLY A 353 1.98 4.43 -14.84
C GLY A 353 0.59 3.98 -14.39
N THR A 354 -0.39 4.18 -15.27
CA THR A 354 -1.77 3.76 -15.05
C THR A 354 -1.90 2.29 -15.39
N VAL A 355 -2.40 1.50 -14.42
CA VAL A 355 -2.64 0.08 -14.63
C VAL A 355 -4.04 -0.10 -15.22
N SER A 356 -4.13 -0.83 -16.33
CA SER A 356 -5.39 -1.13 -16.99
C SER A 356 -5.41 -2.56 -17.53
N LEU A 357 -6.60 -3.05 -17.86
CA LEU A 357 -6.74 -4.28 -18.63
C LEU A 357 -6.63 -3.93 -20.10
N ARG A 358 -5.88 -4.74 -20.87
CA ARG A 358 -5.91 -4.59 -22.32
C ARG A 358 -7.33 -4.91 -22.79
N GLY A 359 -7.95 -3.98 -23.52
CA GLY A 359 -9.22 -4.22 -24.18
C GLY A 359 -9.15 -5.49 -25.02
N ARG A 360 -10.23 -6.28 -25.04
CA ARG A 360 -10.30 -7.48 -25.88
C ARG A 360 -10.11 -7.06 -27.34
N SER A 361 -8.97 -7.42 -27.91
CA SER A 361 -8.81 -7.47 -29.35
C SER A 361 -9.68 -8.62 -29.84
N THR A 362 -10.86 -8.31 -30.38
CA THR A 362 -11.66 -9.28 -31.13
C THR A 362 -10.95 -9.54 -32.44
N TYR A 363 -10.10 -10.58 -32.45
CA TYR A 363 -9.56 -11.08 -33.71
C TYR A 363 -10.62 -11.97 -34.35
N SER A 364 -11.03 -11.59 -35.55
CA SER A 364 -11.83 -12.39 -36.46
C SER A 364 -10.92 -13.27 -37.33
N LEU A 365 -11.44 -14.36 -37.86
CA LEU A 365 -10.66 -15.21 -38.78
C LEU A 365 -10.20 -14.42 -40.02
N SER A 366 -10.99 -13.43 -40.43
CA SER A 366 -10.68 -12.48 -41.51
C SER A 366 -9.40 -11.67 -41.25
N ASP A 367 -9.06 -11.37 -39.99
CA ASP A 367 -7.84 -10.63 -39.67
C ASP A 367 -6.55 -11.42 -39.94
N PHE A 368 -6.66 -12.75 -40.09
CA PHE A 368 -5.53 -13.64 -40.38
C PHE A 368 -5.54 -14.18 -41.81
N MET A 369 -6.70 -14.20 -42.46
CA MET A 369 -6.83 -14.76 -43.81
C MET A 369 -6.34 -13.78 -44.88
N GLY A 370 -6.29 -12.48 -44.59
CA GLY A 370 -6.07 -11.44 -45.61
C GLY A 370 -7.23 -11.42 -46.61
N GLU A 371 -7.70 -10.24 -47.00
CA GLU A 371 -8.53 -10.14 -48.21
C GLU A 371 -7.65 -10.22 -49.47
#